data_AF-A0A1G8LZW8-F1
#
_entry.id   AF-A0A1G8LZW8-F1
#
_cell.length_a   1.000
_cell.length_b   1.000
_cell.length_c   1.000
_cell.angle_alpha   90.00
_cell.angle_beta   90.00
_cell.angle_gamma   90.00
#
_symmetry.space_group_name_H-M   'P 1'
#
loop_
_entity.id
_entity.type
_entity.pdbx_description
1 polymer ?
#
loop_
_entity_poly.entity_id
_entity_poly.type
_entity_poly.pdbx_seq_one_letter_code
_entity_poly.pdbx_strand_id
1 'polypeptide(L)' 'MIHIRQKEVTGMQEVMLSLFTGIIVGIVFAIIRLPIPAPPALAGVMGIIGIFLGYKIYEWVLPLFQGGGS' A
#
# COMPACT_ATOMS: atom_id res chain seq x y z
N MET A 1 24.01 16.13 -4.15
CA MET A 1 23.01 15.84 -3.10
C MET A 1 21.65 16.23 -3.64
N ILE A 2 20.82 15.25 -4.05
CA ILE A 2 19.52 15.52 -4.69
C ILE A 2 18.51 15.76 -3.57
N HIS A 3 17.98 16.99 -3.47
CA HIS A 3 16.97 17.35 -2.48
C HIS A 3 15.59 16.96 -3.03
N ILE A 4 15.13 15.75 -2.73
CA ILE A 4 13.77 15.32 -3.06
C ILE A 4 12.81 16.06 -2.12
N ARG A 5 12.07 17.03 -2.66
CA ARG A 5 10.99 17.73 -1.95
C ARG A 5 9.80 16.77 -1.81
N GLN A 6 9.71 16.06 -0.69
CA GLN A 6 8.47 15.41 -0.26
C GLN A 6 7.41 16.50 -0.08
N LYS A 7 6.56 16.66 -1.09
CA LYS A 7 5.44 17.60 -1.05
C LYS A 7 4.42 17.05 -0.05
N GLU A 8 3.89 17.88 0.83
CA GLU A 8 2.74 17.47 1.65
C GLU A 8 1.53 17.26 0.73
N VAL A 9 1.17 16.01 0.54
CA VAL A 9 -0.02 15.57 -0.18
C VAL A 9 -1.06 15.20 0.88
N THR A 10 -2.32 15.60 0.72
CA THR A 10 -3.37 15.18 1.66
C THR A 10 -3.68 13.70 1.49
N GLY A 11 -4.16 13.01 2.53
CA GLY A 11 -4.42 11.56 2.46
C GLY A 11 -5.32 11.11 1.31
N MET A 12 -6.34 11.90 0.94
CA MET A 12 -7.18 11.58 -0.23
C MET A 12 -6.42 11.74 -1.55
N GLN A 13 -5.58 12.78 -1.66
CA GLN A 13 -4.74 12.99 -2.83
C GLN A 13 -3.69 11.87 -2.97
N GLU A 14 -3.15 11.35 -1.87
CA GLU A 14 -2.23 10.20 -1.90
C GLU A 14 -2.91 8.95 -2.47
N VAL A 15 -4.15 8.66 -2.04
CA VAL A 15 -4.94 7.54 -2.57
C VAL A 15 -5.20 7.72 -4.07
N MET A 16 -5.60 8.91 -4.49
CA MET A 16 -5.86 9.18 -5.91
C MET A 16 -4.59 9.09 -6.76
N LEU A 17 -3.47 9.65 -6.29
CA LEU A 17 -2.20 9.63 -7.01
C LEU A 17 -1.63 8.22 -7.08
N SER A 18 -1.65 7.44 -6.00
CA SER A 18 -1.17 6.05 -5.98
C SER A 18 -1.97 5.15 -6.92
N LEU A 19 -3.31 5.29 -6.94
CA LEU A 19 -4.18 4.60 -7.89
C LEU A 19 -3.82 4.96 -9.34
N PHE A 20 -3.69 6.25 -9.64
CA PHE A 20 -3.41 6.74 -10.98
C PHE A 20 -2.02 6.31 -11.46
N THR A 21 -1.02 6.38 -10.59
CA THR A 21 0.32 5.85 -10.86
C THR A 21 0.28 4.34 -11.14
N GLY A 22 -0.45 3.57 -10.34
CA GLY A 22 -0.60 2.12 -10.56
C GLY A 22 -1.21 1.78 -11.93
N ILE A 23 -2.26 2.51 -12.33
CA ILE A 23 -2.90 2.36 -13.64
C ILE A 23 -1.93 2.69 -14.77
N ILE A 24 -1.25 3.84 -14.70
CA ILE A 24 -0.29 4.26 -15.74
C ILE A 24 0.85 3.23 -15.86
N VAL A 25 1.45 2.82 -14.74
CA VAL A 25 2.54 1.83 -14.74
C VAL A 25 2.07 0.51 -15.34
N GLY A 26 0.88 0.04 -14.97
CA GLY A 26 0.29 -1.18 -15.54
C GLY A 26 0.09 -1.09 -17.06
N ILE A 27 -0.47 0.02 -17.55
CA ILE A 27 -0.66 0.27 -18.98
C ILE A 27 0.67 0.30 -19.73
N VAL A 28 1.64 1.06 -19.22
CA VAL A 28 2.97 1.19 -19.84
C VAL A 28 3.62 -0.18 -19.99
N PHE A 29 3.64 -0.97 -18.92
CA PHE A 29 4.25 -2.32 -18.92
C PHE A 29 3.52 -3.28 -19.86
N ALA A 30 2.19 -3.22 -19.93
CA ALA A 30 1.40 -4.02 -20.86
C ALA A 30 1.72 -3.69 -22.32
N ILE A 31 1.85 -2.40 -22.66
CA ILE A 31 2.16 -1.94 -24.03
C ILE A 31 3.53 -2.44 -24.47
N ILE A 32 4.55 -2.33 -23.62
CA ILE A 32 5.92 -2.74 -23.92
C ILE A 32 6.18 -4.24 -23.69
N ARG A 33 5.15 -4.99 -23.27
CA ARG A 33 5.21 -6.44 -22.98
C ARG A 33 6.29 -6.82 -21.97
N LEU A 34 6.61 -5.92 -21.03
CA LEU A 34 7.51 -6.23 -19.93
C LEU A 34 6.76 -6.99 -18.84
N PRO A 35 7.44 -7.89 -18.10
CA PRO A 35 6.87 -8.45 -16.88
C PRO A 35 6.49 -7.31 -15.93
N ILE A 36 5.24 -7.31 -15.46
CA ILE A 36 4.77 -6.28 -14.54
C ILE A 36 5.58 -6.31 -13.24
N PRO A 37 5.88 -5.14 -12.63
CA PRO A 37 6.61 -5.08 -11.36
C PRO A 37 5.70 -5.41 -10.15
N ALA A 38 4.41 -5.59 -10.39
CA ALA A 38 3.42 -6.00 -9.39
C ALA A 38 3.54 -7.49 -9.07
N PRO A 39 3.05 -7.94 -7.89
CA PRO A 39 3.09 -9.35 -7.52
C PRO A 39 2.50 -10.23 -8.63
N PRO A 40 3.22 -11.26 -9.11
CA PRO A 40 2.91 -11.97 -10.36
C PRO A 40 1.62 -12.81 -10.30
N ALA A 41 0.99 -12.94 -9.13
CA ALA A 41 -0.22 -13.71 -8.93
C ALA A 41 -1.16 -13.01 -7.93
N LEU A 42 -2.46 -13.31 -8.03
CA LEU A 42 -3.49 -12.90 -7.07
C LEU A 42 -3.06 -13.20 -5.62
N ALA A 43 -2.35 -14.31 -5.39
CA ALA A 43 -1.77 -14.68 -4.10
C ALA A 43 -0.87 -13.61 -3.48
N GLY A 44 -0.06 -12.91 -4.28
CA GLY A 44 0.83 -11.84 -3.79
C GLY A 44 0.04 -10.59 -3.37
N VAL A 45 -1.00 -10.23 -4.12
CA VAL A 45 -1.91 -9.12 -3.75
C VAL A 45 -2.64 -9.45 -2.44
N MET A 46 -3.16 -10.68 -2.33
CA MET A 46 -3.83 -11.15 -1.12
C MET A 46 -2.88 -11.18 0.10
N GLY A 47 -1.60 -11.47 -0.11
CA GLY A 47 -0.58 -11.37 0.94
C GLY A 47 -0.44 -9.95 1.50
N ILE A 48 -0.35 -8.93 0.65
CA ILE A 48 -0.25 -7.52 1.08
C ILE A 48 -1.50 -7.10 1.86
N ILE A 49 -2.70 -7.49 1.37
CA ILE A 49 -3.97 -7.24 2.07
C ILE A 49 -3.96 -7.90 3.44
N GLY A 50 -3.55 -9.17 3.52
CA GLY A 50 -3.47 -9.92 4.79
C GLY A 50 -2.52 -9.28 5.80
N ILE A 51 -1.37 -8.77 5.36
CA ILE A 51 -0.41 -8.05 6.21
C ILE A 51 -1.06 -6.79 6.80
N PHE A 52 -1.73 -5.97 5.97
CA PHE A 52 -2.38 -4.75 6.44
C PHE A 52 -3.53 -5.04 7.41
N LEU A 53 -4.36 -6.04 7.10
CA LEU A 53 -5.44 -6.46 7.99
C LEU A 53 -4.91 -6.99 9.32
N GLY A 54 -3.86 -7.82 9.30
CA GLY A 54 -3.19 -8.30 10.51
C GLY A 54 -2.67 -7.16 11.39
N TYR A 55 -2.06 -6.14 10.78
CA TYR A 55 -1.65 -4.92 11.48
C TYR A 55 -2.83 -4.18 12.12
N LYS A 56 -3.93 -3.99 11.37
CA LYS A 56 -5.15 -3.35 11.89
C LYS A 56 -5.81 -4.13 13.03
N ILE A 57 -5.84 -5.45 12.92
CA ILE A 57 -6.31 -6.33 14.00
C ILE A 57 -5.44 -6.16 15.24
N TYR A 58 -4.10 -6.15 15.08
CA TYR A 58 -3.19 -5.91 16.20
C TYR A 58 -3.42 -4.55 16.87
N GLU A 59 -3.61 -3.47 16.09
CA GLU A 59 -3.93 -2.14 16.64
C GLU A 59 -5.23 -2.13 17.46
N TRP A 60 -6.21 -2.97 17.12
CA TRP A 60 -7.47 -3.07 17.87
C TRP A 60 -7.38 -3.99 19.08
N VAL A 61 -6.54 -5.03 18.99
CA VAL A 61 -6.39 -6.05 20.02
C VAL A 61 -5.44 -5.59 21.12
N LEU A 62 -4.36 -4.87 20.78
CA LEU A 62 -3.36 -4.38 21.73
C LEU A 62 -3.96 -3.49 22.86
N PRO A 63 -4.87 -2.54 22.58
CA PRO A 63 -5.54 -1.75 23.61
C PRO A 63 -6.37 -2.58 24.59
N LEU A 64 -6.93 -3.73 24.15
CA LEU A 64 -7.71 -4.62 25.01
C LEU A 64 -6.85 -5.29 26.08
N PHE A 65 -5.57 -5.55 25.77
CA PHE A 65 -4.61 -6.09 26.73
C PHE A 65 -4.00 -5.03 27.65
N GLN A 66 -3.94 -3.77 27.20
CA GLN A 66 -3.44 -2.65 28.00
C GLN A 66 -4.51 -2.04 28.92
N GLY A 67 -5.79 -2.16 28.56
CA GLY A 67 -6.93 -1.66 29.36
C GLY A 67 -7.37 -2.58 30.53
N GLY A 68 -6.69 -3.72 30.74
CA GLY A 68 -6.97 -4.66 31.83
C GLY A 68 -6.07 -4.52 33.07
N GLY A 69 -5.15 -3.56 33.07
CA GLY A 69 -4.33 -3.22 34.23
C GLY A 69 -4.85 -1.96 34.90
N SER A 70 -5.65 -2.14 35.95
CA SER A 70 -5.90 -1.14 37.00
C SER A 70 -4.59 -0.57 37.56
#